data_AF-A0A935LN12-F1
#
_entry.id   AF-A0A935LN12-F1
#
_cell.length_a   1.000
_cell.length_b   1.000
_cell.length_c   1.000
_cell.angle_alpha   90.00
_cell.angle_beta   90.00
_cell.angle_gamma   90.00
#
_symmetry.space_group_name_H-M   'P 1'
#
loop_
_entity.id
_entity.type
_entity.pdbx_description
1 polymer ?
#
loop_
_entity_poly.entity_id
_entity_poly.type
_entity_poly.pdbx_seq_one_letter_code
_entity_poly.pdbx_strand_id
1 'polypeptide(L)'
;MISTTPEYKIIHTDDSSHTIQINNSSVTFHSTKGAIQESNHVFINAGLKWYAEKFPDNTNIRIFEVGFGTGLNALLTAIFAKNFALNIEYQSIDLYPLSKEVYNRLNFAQILAEEKLYYKIMTATWNEEIQIADFFNLLKINNDFQSFISRKSFDIIYFDAFAPENQPELWTGKFLKRFFTS
;
A
#
# COMPACT_ATOMS: atom_id res chain seq x y z
N MET A 1 -22.49 -9.78 -18.19
CA MET A 1 -21.14 -10.37 -18.21
C MET A 1 -20.82 -10.76 -16.79
N ILE A 2 -20.55 -12.04 -16.51
CA ILE A 2 -20.21 -12.51 -15.17
C ILE A 2 -18.80 -11.97 -14.89
N SER A 3 -18.72 -10.87 -14.14
CA SER A 3 -17.45 -10.39 -13.58
C SER A 3 -17.05 -11.39 -12.50
N THR A 4 -16.31 -12.43 -12.88
CA THR A 4 -15.71 -13.34 -11.91
C THR A 4 -14.59 -12.58 -11.22
N THR A 5 -14.76 -12.32 -9.92
CA THR A 5 -13.68 -11.81 -9.06
C THR A 5 -12.44 -12.68 -9.27
N PRO A 6 -11.25 -12.09 -9.49
CA PRO A 6 -10.04 -12.87 -9.67
C PRO A 6 -9.82 -13.77 -8.44
N GLU A 7 -9.50 -15.04 -8.69
CA GLU A 7 -9.07 -15.94 -7.63
C GLU A 7 -7.58 -15.76 -7.33
N TYR A 8 -7.19 -15.99 -6.08
CA TYR A 8 -5.82 -15.76 -5.61
C TYR A 8 -5.21 -16.99 -4.95
N LYS A 9 -3.98 -17.31 -5.32
CA LYS A 9 -3.14 -18.35 -4.70
C LYS A 9 -2.17 -17.74 -3.71
N ILE A 10 -2.03 -18.34 -2.52
CA ILE A 10 -1.00 -17.96 -1.55
C ILE A 10 0.36 -18.47 -2.01
N ILE A 11 1.35 -17.61 -1.93
CA ILE A 11 2.75 -17.90 -2.23
C ILE A 11 3.57 -17.62 -0.97
N HIS A 12 4.40 -18.58 -0.58
CA HIS A 12 5.37 -18.42 0.50
C HIS A 12 6.62 -17.72 -0.04
N THR A 13 7.11 -16.73 0.70
CA THR A 13 8.31 -15.96 0.33
C THR A 13 9.51 -16.34 1.19
N ASP A 14 10.71 -15.96 0.76
CA ASP A 14 11.96 -16.33 1.44
C ASP A 14 12.06 -15.75 2.89
N ASP A 15 11.35 -14.66 3.19
CA ASP A 15 11.26 -14.06 4.54
C ASP A 15 10.12 -14.62 5.42
N SER A 16 9.54 -15.78 5.03
CA SER A 16 8.41 -16.44 5.69
C SER A 16 7.05 -15.72 5.61
N SER A 17 7.00 -14.50 5.06
CA SER A 17 5.73 -13.85 4.79
C SER A 17 4.99 -14.50 3.62
N HIS A 18 3.70 -14.22 3.52
CA HIS A 18 2.87 -14.64 2.41
C HIS A 18 2.68 -13.46 1.45
N THR A 19 2.69 -13.77 0.17
CA THR A 19 2.09 -12.94 -0.88
C THR A 19 0.97 -13.71 -1.57
N ILE A 20 0.25 -13.02 -2.46
CA ILE A 20 -0.75 -13.63 -3.33
C ILE A 20 -0.36 -13.49 -4.79
N GLN A 21 -0.74 -14.49 -5.57
CA GLN A 21 -0.63 -14.52 -7.02
C GLN A 21 -2.03 -14.56 -7.63
N ILE A 22 -2.24 -13.82 -8.71
CA ILE A 22 -3.49 -13.90 -9.49
C ILE A 22 -3.52 -15.28 -10.18
N ASN A 23 -4.62 -16.03 -10.01
CA ASN A 23 -4.75 -17.35 -10.65
C ASN A 23 -4.59 -17.25 -12.17
N ASN A 24 -3.91 -18.23 -12.76
CA ASN A 24 -3.58 -18.29 -14.19
C ASN A 24 -2.69 -17.12 -14.69
N SER A 25 -2.00 -16.43 -13.78
CA SER A 25 -1.00 -15.40 -14.08
C SER A 25 0.30 -15.66 -13.32
N SER A 26 1.41 -15.12 -13.82
CA SER A 26 2.69 -15.08 -13.11
C SER A 26 2.79 -13.92 -12.12
N VAL A 27 1.81 -13.00 -12.11
CA VAL A 27 1.83 -11.77 -11.31
C VAL A 27 1.56 -12.04 -9.82
N THR A 28 2.52 -11.67 -8.99
CA THR A 28 2.40 -11.64 -7.53
C THR A 28 2.23 -10.20 -7.03
N PHE A 29 1.60 -10.03 -5.86
CA PHE A 29 1.41 -8.71 -5.24
C PHE A 29 2.66 -8.18 -4.54
N HIS A 30 3.59 -9.07 -4.19
CA HIS A 30 4.90 -8.76 -3.62
C HIS A 30 5.93 -9.73 -4.17
N SER A 31 7.20 -9.40 -4.01
CA SER A 31 8.33 -10.27 -4.36
C SER A 31 8.29 -11.58 -3.60
N THR A 32 8.62 -12.66 -4.30
CA THR A 32 8.83 -13.98 -3.69
C THR A 32 10.08 -14.04 -2.83
N LYS A 33 10.95 -13.02 -2.90
CA LYS A 33 12.12 -12.87 -2.01
C LYS A 33 11.77 -12.37 -0.61
N GLY A 34 10.56 -11.88 -0.41
CA GLY A 34 10.07 -11.49 0.90
C GLY A 34 9.19 -10.27 0.83
N ALA A 35 7.89 -10.41 1.12
CA ALA A 35 6.96 -9.29 1.05
C ALA A 35 7.29 -8.24 2.13
N ILE A 36 7.54 -8.67 3.37
CA ILE A 36 7.88 -7.76 4.46
C ILE A 36 9.25 -7.12 4.20
N GLN A 37 10.23 -7.91 3.77
CA GLN A 37 11.58 -7.41 3.52
C GLN A 37 11.61 -6.37 2.39
N GLU A 38 10.93 -6.65 1.28
CA GLU A 38 10.82 -5.72 0.15
C GLU A 38 10.13 -4.43 0.55
N SER A 39 8.93 -4.51 1.15
CA SER A 39 8.18 -3.31 1.54
C SER A 39 8.95 -2.45 2.55
N ASN A 40 9.67 -3.08 3.49
CA ASN A 40 10.55 -2.35 4.39
C ASN A 40 11.70 -1.66 3.65
N HIS A 41 12.34 -2.33 2.70
CA HIS A 41 13.45 -1.76 1.96
C HIS A 41 13.01 -0.58 1.08
N VAL A 42 11.98 -0.79 0.26
CA VAL A 42 11.56 0.16 -0.78
C VAL A 42 10.74 1.32 -0.20
N PHE A 43 9.69 1.03 0.57
CA PHE A 43 8.72 2.05 0.97
C PHE A 43 9.05 2.68 2.33
N ILE A 44 9.48 1.87 3.30
CA ILE A 44 9.81 2.37 4.64
C ILE A 44 11.20 2.99 4.65
N ASN A 45 12.26 2.26 4.32
CA ASN A 45 13.62 2.74 4.46
C ASN A 45 13.99 3.79 3.40
N ALA A 46 13.78 3.48 2.12
CA ALA A 46 14.12 4.41 1.03
C ALA A 46 13.08 5.53 0.84
N GLY A 47 11.85 5.36 1.35
CA GLY A 47 10.79 6.36 1.31
C GLY A 47 10.64 7.14 2.62
N LEU A 48 9.81 6.61 3.52
CA LEU A 48 9.36 7.34 4.72
C LEU A 48 10.50 7.70 5.68
N LYS A 49 11.35 6.74 6.02
CA LYS A 49 12.48 6.95 6.93
C LYS A 49 13.44 7.99 6.37
N TRP A 50 13.85 7.82 5.11
CA TRP A 50 14.71 8.79 4.43
C TRP A 50 14.10 10.20 4.41
N TYR A 51 12.81 10.32 4.09
CA TYR A 51 12.12 11.62 4.09
C TYR A 51 12.11 12.26 5.48
N ALA A 52 11.74 11.50 6.51
CA ALA A 52 11.70 11.98 7.89
C ALA A 52 13.08 12.41 8.41
N GLU A 53 14.14 11.68 8.04
CA GLU A 53 15.53 12.04 8.37
C GLU A 53 15.99 13.30 7.62
N LYS A 54 15.56 13.47 6.36
CA LYS A 54 15.93 14.61 5.52
C LYS A 54 15.20 15.89 5.90
N PHE A 55 13.95 15.78 6.36
CA PHE A 55 13.09 16.90 6.74
C PHE A 55 12.61 16.73 8.20
N PRO A 56 13.53 16.80 9.18
CA PRO A 56 13.22 16.48 10.58
C PRO A 56 12.21 17.42 11.23
N ASP A 57 12.06 18.64 10.71
CA ASP A 57 11.07 19.61 11.20
C ASP A 57 9.65 19.34 10.68
N ASN A 58 9.49 18.48 9.66
CA ASN A 58 8.19 18.11 9.14
C ASN A 58 7.65 16.84 9.84
N THR A 59 6.84 17.04 10.87
CA THR A 59 6.20 15.94 11.61
C THR A 59 4.83 15.54 11.04
N ASN A 60 4.35 16.18 9.97
CA ASN A 60 3.08 15.88 9.32
C ASN A 60 3.32 15.48 7.87
N ILE A 61 3.37 14.18 7.60
CA ILE A 61 3.78 13.63 6.31
C ILE A 61 2.56 13.07 5.58
N ARG A 62 2.37 13.50 4.34
CA ARG A 62 1.32 13.00 3.45
C ARG A 62 1.88 11.97 2.50
N ILE A 63 1.32 10.76 2.53
CA ILE A 63 1.74 9.65 1.67
C ILE A 63 0.59 9.28 0.75
N PHE A 64 0.89 9.13 -0.55
CA PHE A 64 -0.04 8.56 -1.52
C PHE A 64 0.48 7.24 -2.06
N GLU A 65 -0.33 6.19 -1.96
CA GLU A 65 -0.05 4.88 -2.51
C GLU A 65 -0.91 4.61 -3.75
N VAL A 66 -0.27 4.09 -4.80
CA VAL A 66 -0.93 3.56 -5.98
C VAL A 66 -1.06 2.05 -5.82
N GLY A 67 -2.28 1.55 -5.64
CA GLY A 67 -2.55 0.15 -5.38
C GLY A 67 -2.50 -0.16 -3.88
N PHE A 68 -3.66 -0.20 -3.22
CA PHE A 68 -3.73 -0.59 -1.81
C PHE A 68 -3.38 -2.07 -1.60
N GLY A 69 -3.83 -2.92 -2.53
CA GLY A 69 -3.52 -4.33 -2.59
C GLY A 69 -3.76 -5.05 -1.26
N THR A 70 -2.67 -5.57 -0.69
CA THR A 70 -2.70 -6.33 0.56
C THR A 70 -2.74 -5.46 1.82
N GLY A 71 -2.53 -4.15 1.71
CA GLY A 71 -2.42 -3.23 2.84
C GLY A 71 -1.10 -3.37 3.64
N LEU A 72 -0.11 -4.10 3.14
CA LEU A 72 1.18 -4.30 3.83
C LEU A 72 1.94 -2.99 4.01
N ASN A 73 2.02 -2.15 2.98
CA ASN A 73 2.74 -0.86 3.10
C ASN A 73 2.04 0.07 4.09
N ALA A 74 0.70 0.11 4.09
CA ALA A 74 -0.07 0.86 5.08
C ALA A 74 0.18 0.35 6.51
N LEU A 75 0.24 -0.97 6.71
CA LEU A 75 0.55 -1.58 8.02
C LEU A 75 1.94 -1.18 8.51
N LEU A 76 2.96 -1.36 7.68
CA LEU A 76 4.34 -1.00 8.03
C LEU A 76 4.50 0.50 8.27
N THR A 77 3.79 1.33 7.50
CA THR A 77 3.76 2.78 7.69
C THR A 77 3.14 3.16 9.04
N ALA A 78 2.01 2.54 9.41
CA ALA A 78 1.36 2.80 10.69
C ALA A 78 2.24 2.39 11.89
N ILE A 79 2.97 1.26 11.77
CA ILE A 79 3.97 0.84 12.78
C ILE A 79 5.09 1.88 12.89
N PHE A 80 5.62 2.35 11.76
CA PHE A 80 6.67 3.37 11.73
C PHE A 80 6.17 4.68 12.35
N ALA A 81 5.00 5.16 11.94
CA ALA A 81 4.37 6.38 12.44
C ALA A 81 4.27 6.39 13.96
N LYS A 82 3.80 5.27 14.55
CA LYS A 82 3.70 5.09 15.99
C LYS A 82 5.07 5.10 16.69
N ASN A 83 6.06 4.40 16.14
CA ASN A 83 7.38 4.28 16.76
C ASN A 83 8.16 5.61 16.78
N PHE A 84 7.90 6.48 15.81
CA PHE A 84 8.60 7.77 15.66
C PHE A 84 7.72 8.99 15.93
N ALA A 85 6.46 8.79 16.35
CA ALA A 85 5.47 9.85 16.60
C ALA A 85 5.31 10.83 15.42
N LEU A 86 5.27 10.31 14.20
CA LEU A 86 5.09 11.08 12.97
C LEU A 86 3.63 11.04 12.55
N ASN A 87 2.96 12.19 12.45
CA ASN A 87 1.58 12.23 11.96
C ASN A 87 1.56 11.93 10.47
N ILE A 88 1.02 10.76 10.10
CA ILE A 88 0.86 10.34 8.72
C ILE A 88 -0.58 10.52 8.28
N GLU A 89 -0.78 11.31 7.22
CA GLU A 89 -1.99 11.26 6.40
C GLU A 89 -1.73 10.29 5.24
N TYR A 90 -2.22 9.05 5.36
CA TYR A 90 -2.04 8.01 4.36
C TYR A 90 -3.25 7.92 3.45
N GLN A 91 -3.04 8.10 2.15
CA GLN A 91 -4.07 7.93 1.14
C GLN A 91 -3.64 6.84 0.16
N SER A 92 -4.55 5.92 -0.15
CA SER A 92 -4.29 4.87 -1.14
C SER A 92 -5.49 4.75 -2.08
N ILE A 93 -5.24 4.27 -3.28
CA ILE A 93 -6.27 4.03 -4.30
C ILE A 93 -6.20 2.60 -4.81
N ASP A 94 -7.34 1.97 -4.97
CA ASP A 94 -7.44 0.63 -5.54
C ASP A 94 -8.75 0.49 -6.35
N LEU A 95 -8.68 -0.16 -7.50
CA LEU A 95 -9.84 -0.43 -8.35
C LEU A 95 -10.52 -1.75 -7.98
N TYR A 96 -9.76 -2.70 -7.41
CA TYR A 96 -10.22 -4.06 -7.10
C TYR A 96 -9.81 -4.47 -5.68
N PRO A 97 -10.42 -3.89 -4.63
CA PRO A 97 -10.15 -4.26 -3.25
C PRO A 97 -10.21 -5.77 -3.00
N LEU A 98 -9.21 -6.30 -2.28
CA LEU A 98 -9.21 -7.71 -1.90
C LEU A 98 -10.37 -8.04 -0.96
N SER A 99 -10.98 -9.21 -1.17
CA SER A 99 -12.01 -9.71 -0.26
C SER A 99 -11.41 -10.12 1.09
N LYS A 100 -12.25 -10.14 2.13
CA LYS A 100 -11.89 -10.60 3.47
C LYS A 100 -11.32 -12.01 3.49
N GLU A 101 -11.86 -12.89 2.65
CA GLU A 101 -11.41 -14.27 2.52
C GLU A 101 -9.96 -14.36 2.01
N VAL A 102 -9.56 -13.44 1.14
CA VAL A 102 -8.21 -13.40 0.58
C VAL A 102 -7.22 -12.85 1.59
N TYR A 103 -7.46 -11.67 2.15
CA TYR A 103 -6.48 -11.05 3.04
C TYR A 103 -6.34 -11.79 4.38
N ASN A 104 -7.36 -12.51 4.84
CA ASN A 104 -7.27 -13.35 6.05
C ASN A 104 -6.31 -14.54 5.90
N ARG A 105 -5.91 -14.90 4.67
CA ARG A 105 -4.94 -15.98 4.40
C ARG A 105 -3.49 -15.49 4.46
N LEU A 106 -3.28 -14.18 4.52
CA LEU A 106 -1.95 -13.57 4.64
C LEU A 106 -1.49 -13.62 6.11
N ASN A 107 -0.19 -13.77 6.34
CA ASN A 107 0.39 -13.99 7.67
C ASN A 107 1.27 -12.84 8.18
N PHE A 108 1.53 -11.79 7.38
CA PHE A 108 2.49 -10.76 7.77
C PHE A 108 2.06 -10.00 9.03
N ALA A 109 0.76 -9.83 9.28
CA ALA A 109 0.28 -9.22 10.51
C ALA A 109 0.59 -10.06 11.75
N GLN A 110 0.62 -11.39 11.62
CA GLN A 110 1.01 -12.32 12.69
C GLN A 110 2.53 -12.27 12.91
N ILE A 111 3.32 -12.26 11.82
CA ILE A 111 4.78 -12.13 11.89
C ILE A 111 5.18 -10.83 12.59
N LEU A 112 4.47 -9.74 12.31
CA LEU A 112 4.70 -8.42 12.88
C LEU A 112 4.06 -8.23 14.26
N ALA A 113 3.25 -9.18 14.74
CA ALA A 113 2.45 -9.08 15.97
C ALA A 113 1.51 -7.85 16.00
N GLU A 114 0.91 -7.50 14.86
CA GLU A 114 0.08 -6.31 14.64
C GLU A 114 -1.29 -6.64 14.02
N GLU A 115 -1.86 -7.80 14.35
CA GLU A 115 -3.13 -8.28 13.80
C GLU A 115 -4.30 -7.33 14.05
N LYS A 116 -4.33 -6.69 15.23
CA LYS A 116 -5.37 -5.71 15.58
C LYS A 116 -5.27 -4.46 14.71
N LEU A 117 -4.05 -3.97 14.48
CA LEU A 117 -3.80 -2.81 13.64
C LEU A 117 -4.16 -3.14 12.19
N TYR A 118 -3.72 -4.29 11.69
CA TYR A 118 -4.03 -4.75 10.35
C TYR A 118 -5.53 -4.93 10.12
N TYR A 119 -6.25 -5.50 11.09
CA TYR A 119 -7.71 -5.63 11.02
C TYR A 119 -8.36 -4.26 10.82
N LYS A 120 -8.01 -3.25 11.62
CA LYS A 120 -8.55 -1.89 11.47
C LYS A 120 -8.28 -1.30 10.09
N ILE A 121 -7.05 -1.46 9.57
CA ILE A 121 -6.66 -1.01 8.23
C ILE A 121 -7.54 -1.65 7.15
N MET A 122 -7.67 -2.98 7.18
CA MET A 122 -8.42 -3.71 6.17
C MET A 122 -9.93 -3.45 6.25
N THR A 123 -10.49 -3.25 7.44
CA THR A 123 -11.92 -3.00 7.63
C THR A 123 -12.33 -1.53 7.57
N ALA A 124 -11.39 -0.58 7.51
CA ALA A 124 -11.72 0.83 7.35
C ALA A 124 -12.60 1.06 6.11
N THR A 125 -13.61 1.92 6.23
CA THR A 125 -14.54 2.21 5.12
C THR A 125 -13.78 2.84 3.95
N TRP A 126 -14.15 2.44 2.73
CA TRP A 126 -13.62 3.07 1.52
C TRP A 126 -14.26 4.45 1.32
N ASN A 127 -13.48 5.38 0.78
CA ASN A 127 -13.82 6.77 0.47
C ASN A 127 -14.11 7.65 1.69
N GLU A 128 -13.69 7.20 2.88
CA GLU A 128 -13.77 7.95 4.14
C GLU A 128 -12.40 8.02 4.81
N GLU A 129 -12.09 9.15 5.43
CA GLU A 129 -10.88 9.32 6.22
C GLU A 129 -11.13 8.82 7.65
N ILE A 130 -10.32 7.84 8.07
CA ILE A 130 -10.47 7.15 9.35
C ILE A 130 -9.16 7.23 10.12
N GLN A 131 -9.23 7.64 11.38
CA GLN A 131 -8.10 7.50 12.30
C GLN A 131 -7.98 6.04 12.75
N ILE A 132 -6.92 5.37 12.31
CA ILE A 132 -6.72 3.94 12.57
C ILE A 132 -5.98 3.73 13.90
N ALA A 133 -4.98 4.56 14.15
CA ALA A 133 -4.10 4.54 15.31
C ALA A 133 -3.61 5.96 15.62
N ASP A 134 -2.94 6.12 16.77
CA ASP A 134 -2.19 7.35 17.05
C ASP A 134 -1.20 7.60 15.92
N PHE A 135 -1.13 8.86 15.48
CA PHE A 135 -0.24 9.31 14.41
C PHE A 135 -0.52 8.73 13.01
N PHE A 136 -1.64 8.00 12.79
CA PHE A 136 -1.93 7.42 11.47
C PHE A 136 -3.41 7.52 11.08
N ASN A 137 -3.68 8.37 10.08
CA ASN A 137 -4.98 8.49 9.41
C ASN A 137 -4.92 7.80 8.04
N LEU A 138 -6.00 7.12 7.68
CA LEU A 138 -6.11 6.36 6.45
C LEU A 138 -7.34 6.79 5.64
N LEU A 139 -7.12 7.10 4.37
CA LEU A 139 -8.16 7.23 3.34
C LEU A 139 -7.88 6.20 2.24
N LYS A 140 -8.75 5.19 2.13
CA LYS A 140 -8.71 4.23 1.02
C LYS A 140 -9.71 4.63 -0.04
N ILE A 141 -9.32 4.82 -1.29
CA ILE A 141 -10.19 5.27 -2.38
C ILE A 141 -10.48 4.11 -3.31
N ASN A 142 -11.76 3.78 -3.49
CA ASN A 142 -12.17 2.74 -4.42
C ASN A 142 -12.51 3.38 -5.76
N ASN A 143 -11.50 3.51 -6.63
CA ASN A 143 -11.63 4.16 -7.93
C ASN A 143 -10.49 3.75 -8.86
N ASP A 144 -10.67 3.97 -10.16
CA ASP A 144 -9.61 3.81 -11.14
C ASP A 144 -8.63 5.00 -11.06
N PHE A 145 -7.36 4.69 -10.74
CA PHE A 145 -6.31 5.69 -10.64
C PHE A 145 -6.03 6.43 -11.96
N GLN A 146 -6.37 5.84 -13.10
CA GLN A 146 -6.26 6.52 -14.40
C GLN A 146 -7.21 7.72 -14.51
N SER A 147 -8.37 7.65 -13.89
CA SER A 147 -9.39 8.72 -13.89
C SER A 147 -9.31 9.63 -12.66
N PHE A 148 -8.63 9.19 -11.60
CA PHE A 148 -8.60 9.89 -10.32
C PHE A 148 -7.73 11.16 -10.37
N ILE A 149 -8.24 12.28 -9.85
CA ILE A 149 -7.45 13.51 -9.69
C ILE A 149 -7.46 13.87 -8.21
N SER A 150 -6.29 13.78 -7.57
CA SER A 150 -6.14 14.26 -6.20
C SER A 150 -6.18 15.79 -6.18
N ARG A 151 -6.85 16.34 -5.15
CA ARG A 151 -6.78 17.77 -4.81
C ARG A 151 -5.77 18.07 -3.70
N LYS A 152 -5.12 17.03 -3.16
CA LYS A 152 -4.07 17.13 -2.15
C LYS A 152 -2.70 16.95 -2.81
N SER A 153 -1.71 17.67 -2.28
CA SER A 153 -0.29 17.39 -2.52
C SER A 153 0.22 16.36 -1.52
N PHE A 154 1.24 15.60 -1.92
CA PHE A 154 1.84 14.56 -1.11
C PHE A 154 3.35 14.75 -1.03
N ASP A 155 3.92 14.38 0.11
CA ASP A 155 5.35 14.40 0.38
C ASP A 155 6.05 13.18 -0.23
N ILE A 156 5.35 12.04 -0.21
CA ILE A 156 5.87 10.75 -0.64
C ILE A 156 4.82 10.04 -1.50
N ILE A 157 5.29 9.45 -2.61
CA ILE A 157 4.49 8.55 -3.44
C ILE A 157 5.02 7.13 -3.30
N TYR A 158 4.18 6.21 -2.82
CA TYR A 158 4.41 4.78 -2.92
C TYR A 158 3.82 4.29 -4.24
N PHE A 159 4.68 4.18 -5.25
CA PHE A 159 4.26 3.72 -6.57
C PHE A 159 4.29 2.18 -6.63
N ASP A 160 3.28 1.54 -6.02
CA ASP A 160 3.16 0.08 -5.89
C ASP A 160 2.22 -0.52 -6.96
N ALA A 161 2.40 -0.06 -8.21
CA ALA A 161 1.70 -0.60 -9.36
C ALA A 161 2.32 -1.92 -9.83
N PHE A 162 1.54 -2.78 -10.47
CA PHE A 162 2.12 -3.97 -11.11
C PHE A 162 3.14 -3.55 -12.18
N ALA A 163 4.10 -4.45 -12.43
CA ALA A 163 5.19 -4.21 -13.38
C ALA A 163 4.67 -3.77 -14.78
N PRO A 164 5.47 -3.02 -15.55
CA PRO A 164 5.06 -2.46 -16.85
C PRO A 164 4.50 -3.47 -17.84
N GLU A 165 4.92 -4.74 -17.77
CA GLU A 165 4.43 -5.80 -18.64
C GLU A 165 2.96 -6.15 -18.34
N ASN A 166 2.46 -5.82 -17.15
CA ASN A 166 1.12 -6.16 -16.67
C ASN A 166 0.19 -4.94 -16.57
N GLN A 167 0.72 -3.74 -16.31
CA GLN A 167 -0.04 -2.48 -16.25
C GLN A 167 0.69 -1.32 -16.96
N PRO A 168 1.03 -1.46 -18.26
CA PRO A 168 1.88 -0.51 -18.99
C PRO A 168 1.36 0.93 -18.97
N GLU A 169 0.05 1.12 -18.89
CA GLU A 169 -0.62 2.42 -18.86
C GLU A 169 -0.15 3.31 -17.70
N LEU A 170 0.19 2.73 -16.55
CA LEU A 170 0.64 3.45 -15.36
C LEU A 170 2.10 3.91 -15.47
N TRP A 171 2.88 3.32 -16.37
CA TRP A 171 4.33 3.57 -16.52
C TRP A 171 4.67 4.53 -17.65
N THR A 172 3.68 5.06 -18.37
CA THR A 172 3.94 6.02 -19.43
C THR A 172 4.47 7.34 -18.84
N GLY A 173 5.41 8.00 -19.52
CA GLY A 173 5.91 9.31 -19.08
C GLY A 173 4.80 10.37 -18.95
N LYS A 174 3.73 10.27 -19.75
CA LYS A 174 2.53 11.11 -19.61
C LYS A 174 1.83 10.88 -18.26
N PHE A 175 1.76 9.62 -17.83
CA PHE A 175 1.11 9.24 -16.59
C PHE A 175 1.96 9.64 -15.38
N LEU A 176 3.25 9.29 -15.38
CA LEU A 176 4.15 9.59 -14.27
C LEU A 176 4.31 11.10 -14.02
N LYS A 177 4.18 11.93 -15.07
CA LYS A 177 4.13 13.40 -14.93
C LYS A 177 3.03 13.89 -13.99
N ARG A 178 1.98 13.11 -13.71
CA ARG A 178 0.91 13.48 -12.77
C ARG A 178 1.38 13.52 -11.31
N PHE A 179 2.48 12.83 -10.97
CA PHE A 179 3.06 12.86 -9.63
C PHE A 179 3.98 14.05 -9.38
N PHE A 180 4.45 14.67 -10.45
CA PHE A 180 5.31 15.84 -10.37
C PHE A 180 4.45 17.06 -10.61
N THR A 181 4.25 17.87 -9.57
CA THR A 181 3.78 19.24 -9.77
C THR A 181 4.78 19.99 -10.64
N SER A 182 4.27 20.75 -11.60
CA SER A 182 5.02 21.83 -12.25
C SER A 182 5.30 22.95 -11.25
#